data_AF-A0AAP0SK77-F1
#
_entry.id   AF-A0AAP0SK77-F1
#
_cell.length_a   1.000
_cell.length_b   1.000
_cell.length_c   1.000
_cell.angle_alpha   90.00
_cell.angle_beta   90.00
_cell.angle_gamma   90.00
#
_symmetry.space_group_name_H-M   'P 1'
#
loop_
_entity.id
_entity.type
_entity.pdbx_description
1 polymer ?
#
loop_
_entity_poly.entity_id
_entity_poly.type
_entity_poly.pdbx_seq_one_letter_code
_entity_poly.pdbx_strand_id
1 'polypeptide(L)'
;MSILTVYFCGTGSHRFDDKNPNFWNGELVSTLASNDQGKEYAHWIAVDGPGSGNLQADELFVEPGGYYNWNQTLFGKGWEENVQHALQIIKGESNWQRTELSEEEYQRLKAAGVPIPNSTATASWFWRTYNYGNRKITPQMLQEQIIKQFRKDGIIPTQVNLVGWSRGGVSCHMLANALLGDSELKKLAVNIFAIDPVPGIGNFDHHRVQLGENVKQYVGFFSRDERSKGFSCVIPKTHASTRCHVYPMPGRHATLVGNAAADGAAGGKVLAEPGLIVRHFAEVCLTRWGVKLQKMLNLGERDLQAYHQVLARDDSKYQAMRTHSYTVLTESEKGERAVSLGSQGAGFSAVKGGTLMPPAGLAAPITWQASSYQEIR
;
A
#
# COMPACT_ATOMS: atom_id res chain seq x y z
N MET A 1 13.31 -20.81 5.26
CA MET A 1 13.19 -19.34 5.29
C MET A 1 11.72 -19.02 5.17
N SER A 2 11.12 -18.49 6.22
CA SER A 2 9.70 -18.09 6.26
C SER A 2 9.56 -16.63 5.81
N ILE A 3 8.56 -16.36 4.97
CA ILE A 3 8.30 -15.05 4.37
C ILE A 3 6.88 -14.63 4.69
N LEU A 4 6.69 -13.37 5.06
CA LEU A 4 5.39 -12.71 5.13
C LEU A 4 5.38 -11.49 4.20
N THR A 5 4.33 -11.35 3.37
CA THR A 5 4.12 -10.15 2.55
C THR A 5 2.96 -9.31 3.08
N VAL A 6 3.15 -8.00 3.23
CA VAL A 6 2.10 -7.07 3.63
C VAL A 6 1.79 -6.13 2.47
N TYR A 7 0.54 -6.13 2.03
CA TYR A 7 0.02 -5.29 0.96
C TYR A 7 -0.80 -4.14 1.54
N PHE A 8 -0.27 -2.92 1.54
CA PHE A 8 -0.94 -1.71 2.03
C PHE A 8 -1.62 -0.94 0.91
N CYS A 9 -2.96 -0.95 0.88
CA CYS A 9 -3.73 -0.23 -0.11
C CYS A 9 -3.59 1.30 0.06
N GLY A 10 -3.78 2.04 -1.03
CA GLY A 10 -3.72 3.50 -1.02
C GLY A 10 -4.94 4.15 -0.38
N THR A 11 -4.87 5.47 -0.16
CA THR A 11 -5.99 6.27 0.34
C THR A 11 -7.29 5.99 -0.39
N GLY A 12 -8.35 5.68 0.36
CA GLY A 12 -9.67 5.41 -0.22
C GLY A 12 -9.78 4.09 -0.99
N SER A 13 -8.72 3.27 -1.00
CA SER A 13 -8.69 1.96 -1.64
C SER A 13 -8.67 0.84 -0.61
N HIS A 14 -9.25 -0.31 -0.97
CA HIS A 14 -9.34 -1.50 -0.12
C HIS A 14 -8.94 -2.76 -0.88
N ARG A 15 -8.76 -3.86 -0.13
CA ARG A 15 -8.32 -5.17 -0.65
C ARG A 15 -9.19 -5.80 -1.76
N PHE A 16 -10.37 -5.26 -2.02
CA PHE A 16 -11.32 -5.74 -3.03
C PHE A 16 -11.38 -4.83 -4.27
N ASP A 17 -10.46 -3.87 -4.37
CA ASP A 17 -10.34 -3.00 -5.55
C ASP A 17 -9.67 -3.67 -6.76
N ASP A 18 -9.38 -4.97 -6.67
CA ASP A 18 -8.92 -5.78 -7.81
C ASP A 18 -9.98 -5.86 -8.93
N LYS A 19 -11.22 -5.45 -8.64
CA LYS A 19 -12.34 -5.35 -9.59
C LYS A 19 -12.94 -3.94 -9.68
N ASN A 20 -12.30 -2.93 -9.10
CA ASN A 20 -12.85 -1.58 -9.09
C ASN A 20 -12.80 -0.98 -10.51
N PRO A 21 -13.93 -0.48 -11.06
CA PRO A 21 -14.00 -0.02 -12.44
C PRO A 21 -13.15 1.22 -12.74
N ASN A 22 -12.71 1.97 -11.72
CA ASN A 22 -11.79 3.09 -11.90
C ASN A 22 -10.37 2.63 -12.28
N PHE A 23 -10.04 1.36 -12.02
CA PHE A 23 -8.77 0.77 -12.40
C PHE A 23 -9.03 -0.29 -13.47
N TRP A 24 -8.61 -0.01 -14.70
CA TRP A 24 -9.05 -0.80 -15.86
C TRP A 24 -8.68 -2.29 -15.78
N ASN A 25 -7.66 -2.62 -14.97
CA ASN A 25 -7.17 -3.98 -14.73
C ASN A 25 -7.02 -4.28 -13.23
N GLY A 26 -7.89 -3.70 -12.40
CA GLY A 26 -7.81 -3.74 -10.94
C GLY A 26 -6.78 -2.78 -10.37
N GLU A 27 -7.00 -2.31 -9.14
CA GLU A 27 -5.99 -1.54 -8.42
C GLU A 27 -4.78 -2.44 -8.13
N LEU A 28 -3.58 -1.91 -8.34
CA LEU A 28 -2.37 -2.73 -8.36
C LEU A 28 -2.12 -3.48 -7.04
N VAL A 29 -2.16 -2.82 -5.89
CA VAL A 29 -1.81 -3.46 -4.61
C VAL A 29 -2.81 -4.56 -4.24
N SER A 30 -4.09 -4.29 -4.38
CA SER A 30 -5.18 -5.27 -4.18
C SER A 30 -5.10 -6.42 -5.19
N THR A 31 -4.75 -6.15 -6.45
CA THR A 31 -4.53 -7.19 -7.48
C THR A 31 -3.34 -8.08 -7.15
N LEU A 32 -2.24 -7.53 -6.62
CA LEU A 32 -1.09 -8.33 -6.19
C LEU A 32 -1.48 -9.25 -5.03
N ALA A 33 -2.21 -8.73 -4.04
CA ALA A 33 -2.70 -9.51 -2.91
C ALA A 33 -3.66 -10.63 -3.35
N SER A 34 -4.61 -10.36 -4.25
CA SER A 34 -5.55 -11.37 -4.76
C SER A 34 -4.88 -12.45 -5.63
N ASN A 35 -3.68 -12.15 -6.12
CA ASN A 35 -2.84 -13.06 -6.88
C ASN A 35 -1.80 -13.79 -6.03
N ASP A 36 -1.70 -13.53 -4.73
CA ASP A 36 -0.80 -14.26 -3.84
C ASP A 36 -1.33 -15.67 -3.56
N GLN A 37 -0.53 -16.69 -3.87
CA GLN A 37 -0.90 -18.10 -3.66
C GLN A 37 -0.63 -18.59 -2.23
N GLY A 38 -0.02 -17.77 -1.38
CA GLY A 38 0.19 -18.06 0.02
C GLY A 38 -1.13 -18.17 0.79
N LYS A 39 -1.04 -18.67 2.03
CA LYS A 39 -2.17 -18.60 2.97
C LYS A 39 -2.22 -17.23 3.60
N GLU A 40 -3.35 -16.54 3.45
CA GLU A 40 -3.61 -15.28 4.15
C GLU A 40 -3.39 -15.43 5.67
N TYR A 41 -2.95 -14.36 6.32
CA TYR A 41 -2.51 -14.27 7.72
C TYR A 41 -1.19 -15.00 8.01
N ALA A 42 -0.93 -16.13 7.37
CA ALA A 42 0.32 -16.88 7.55
C ALA A 42 1.47 -16.40 6.64
N HIS A 43 1.20 -16.17 5.36
CA HIS A 43 2.21 -15.84 4.34
C HIS A 43 1.99 -14.47 3.72
N TRP A 44 0.77 -13.94 3.78
CA TRP A 44 0.50 -12.57 3.37
C TRP A 44 -0.72 -11.99 4.09
N ILE A 45 -0.83 -10.66 4.09
CA ILE A 45 -2.05 -9.93 4.45
C ILE A 45 -2.24 -8.74 3.51
N ALA A 46 -3.51 -8.40 3.24
CA ALA A 46 -3.87 -7.11 2.66
C ALA A 46 -4.44 -6.23 3.76
N VAL A 47 -4.04 -4.96 3.75
CA VAL A 47 -4.45 -3.95 4.72
C VAL A 47 -5.09 -2.80 3.95
N ASP A 48 -6.35 -2.54 4.24
CA ASP A 48 -7.13 -1.46 3.65
C ASP A 48 -6.48 -0.09 3.88
N GLY A 49 -6.59 0.78 2.87
CA GLY A 49 -6.00 2.10 2.94
C GLY A 49 -6.83 3.06 3.80
N PRO A 50 -6.21 4.09 4.40
CA PRO A 50 -6.94 5.04 5.22
C PRO A 50 -8.04 5.73 4.41
N GLY A 51 -9.27 5.71 4.92
CA GLY A 51 -10.44 6.34 4.27
C GLY A 51 -11.26 5.47 3.35
N SER A 52 -10.94 4.19 3.22
CA SER A 52 -11.72 3.24 2.41
C SER A 52 -13.06 2.83 3.03
N GLY A 53 -13.37 3.31 4.24
CA GLY A 53 -14.42 2.76 5.09
C GLY A 53 -13.94 1.60 5.98
N ASN A 54 -12.70 1.15 5.82
CA ASN A 54 -12.03 0.08 6.56
C ASN A 54 -12.92 -1.15 6.74
N LEU A 55 -13.16 -1.87 5.63
CA LEU A 55 -13.98 -3.08 5.63
C LEU A 55 -13.37 -4.21 6.48
N GLN A 56 -12.10 -4.06 6.87
CA GLN A 56 -11.36 -4.96 7.75
C GLN A 56 -11.31 -4.52 9.21
N ALA A 57 -12.08 -3.50 9.63
CA ALA A 57 -12.07 -3.04 11.02
C ALA A 57 -12.34 -4.16 12.05
N ASP A 58 -13.11 -5.18 11.65
CA ASP A 58 -13.45 -6.35 12.46
C ASP A 58 -12.32 -7.39 12.54
N GLU A 59 -11.37 -7.34 11.60
CA GLU A 59 -10.25 -8.27 11.45
C GLU A 59 -8.95 -7.76 12.09
N LEU A 60 -8.92 -6.51 12.55
CA LEU A 60 -7.72 -5.90 13.14
C LEU A 60 -7.30 -6.63 14.43
N PHE A 61 -5.99 -6.80 14.60
CA PHE A 61 -5.37 -7.36 15.81
C PHE A 61 -5.23 -6.35 16.94
N VAL A 62 -5.71 -5.11 16.70
CA VAL A 62 -5.61 -3.94 17.56
C VAL A 62 -6.96 -3.23 17.62
N GLU A 63 -7.19 -2.46 18.68
CA GLU A 63 -8.44 -1.74 18.85
C GLU A 63 -8.67 -0.72 17.72
N PRO A 64 -9.83 -0.74 17.03
CA PRO A 64 -10.14 0.21 15.96
C PRO A 64 -10.21 1.68 16.45
N GLY A 65 -9.43 2.58 15.84
CA GLY A 65 -9.39 4.01 16.19
C GLY A 65 -10.62 4.87 15.81
N GLY A 66 -11.77 4.27 15.49
CA GLY A 66 -13.02 5.00 15.19
C GLY A 66 -13.10 5.64 13.79
N TYR A 67 -13.10 4.80 12.75
CA TYR A 67 -12.92 5.15 11.33
C TYR A 67 -14.07 5.92 10.62
N TYR A 68 -15.17 6.24 11.30
CA TYR A 68 -16.44 6.64 10.66
C TYR A 68 -16.56 8.11 10.19
N ASN A 69 -15.50 8.92 10.24
CA ASN A 69 -15.57 10.34 9.90
C ASN A 69 -14.66 10.74 8.72
N TRP A 70 -15.27 11.10 7.60
CA TRP A 70 -14.64 11.62 6.38
C TRP A 70 -13.70 12.81 6.63
N ASN A 71 -14.05 13.68 7.59
CA ASN A 71 -13.23 14.85 7.95
C ASN A 71 -11.96 14.48 8.74
N GLN A 72 -11.83 13.26 9.27
CA GLN A 72 -10.69 12.82 10.09
C GLN A 72 -9.64 12.05 9.27
N THR A 73 -10.00 11.57 8.09
CA THR A 73 -9.09 10.84 7.19
C THR A 73 -8.03 11.71 6.54
N LEU A 74 -8.27 13.03 6.46
CA LEU A 74 -7.28 14.00 5.96
C LEU A 74 -6.13 14.22 6.98
N PHE A 75 -6.35 13.89 8.26
CA PHE A 75 -5.45 14.17 9.39
C PHE A 75 -4.75 12.94 10.00
N GLY A 76 -4.67 11.81 9.28
CA GLY A 76 -3.79 10.70 9.66
C GLY A 76 -4.31 9.79 10.77
N LYS A 77 -5.62 9.54 10.87
CA LYS A 77 -6.15 8.42 11.68
C LYS A 77 -6.36 7.18 10.81
N GLY A 78 -5.95 6.00 11.31
CA GLY A 78 -6.14 4.69 10.69
C GLY A 78 -4.87 4.02 10.17
N TRP A 79 -3.87 4.78 9.72
CA TRP A 79 -2.60 4.20 9.27
C TRP A 79 -1.69 3.70 10.38
N GLU A 80 -1.76 4.26 11.59
CA GLU A 80 -0.97 3.79 12.74
C GLU A 80 -1.53 2.44 13.20
N GLU A 81 -2.85 2.33 13.28
CA GLU A 81 -3.56 1.09 13.58
C GLU A 81 -3.29 0.02 12.53
N ASN A 82 -3.26 0.38 11.24
CA ASN A 82 -2.87 -0.54 10.16
C ASN A 82 -1.44 -1.07 10.33
N VAL A 83 -0.49 -0.20 10.70
CA VAL A 83 0.90 -0.59 10.96
C VAL A 83 0.99 -1.49 12.18
N GLN A 84 0.27 -1.16 13.27
CA GLN A 84 0.23 -1.98 14.47
C GLN A 84 -0.44 -3.33 14.22
N HIS A 85 -1.51 -3.38 13.43
CA HIS A 85 -2.13 -4.63 13.00
C HIS A 85 -1.14 -5.54 12.28
N ALA A 86 -0.43 -5.01 11.28
CA ALA A 86 0.59 -5.77 10.56
C ALA A 86 1.73 -6.23 11.49
N LEU A 87 2.16 -5.38 12.43
CA LEU A 87 3.16 -5.72 13.45
C LEU A 87 2.72 -6.92 14.31
N GLN A 88 1.48 -6.91 14.79
CA GLN A 88 0.92 -7.99 15.60
C GLN A 88 0.74 -9.29 14.78
N ILE A 89 0.35 -9.21 13.51
CA ILE A 89 0.33 -10.38 12.62
C ILE A 89 1.72 -10.95 12.36
N ILE A 90 2.76 -10.11 12.28
CA ILE A 90 4.15 -10.58 12.19
C ILE A 90 4.54 -11.36 13.45
N LYS A 91 4.15 -10.88 14.64
CA LYS A 91 4.34 -11.59 15.91
C LYS A 91 3.47 -12.85 16.04
N GLY A 92 2.35 -12.90 15.34
CA GLY A 92 1.40 -14.02 15.38
C GLY A 92 0.51 -14.06 16.61
N GLU A 93 0.35 -12.92 17.29
CA GLU A 93 -0.44 -12.77 18.51
C GLU A 93 -1.23 -11.46 18.44
N SER A 94 -2.52 -11.51 18.80
CA SER A 94 -3.39 -10.33 18.88
C SER A 94 -3.30 -9.67 20.26
N ASN A 95 -3.23 -8.34 20.31
CA ASN A 95 -3.29 -7.59 21.59
C ASN A 95 -4.71 -7.12 21.93
N TRP A 96 -5.62 -7.23 20.97
CA TRP A 96 -7.03 -6.92 21.09
C TRP A 96 -7.84 -7.95 20.30
N GLN A 97 -9.01 -8.30 20.83
CA GLN A 97 -9.95 -9.18 20.15
C GLN A 97 -11.34 -8.58 20.20
N ARG A 98 -12.05 -8.65 19.09
CA ARG A 98 -13.43 -8.16 19.04
C ARG A 98 -14.37 -9.20 19.66
N THR A 99 -14.69 -9.01 20.93
CA THR A 99 -15.56 -9.92 21.67
C THR A 99 -17.03 -9.68 21.39
N GLU A 100 -17.47 -8.49 21.00
CA GLU A 100 -18.91 -8.21 20.80
C GLU A 100 -19.43 -8.72 19.44
N LEU A 101 -20.64 -9.29 19.44
CA LEU A 101 -21.35 -9.74 18.23
C LEU A 101 -21.96 -8.56 17.47
N SER A 102 -21.89 -8.60 16.13
CA SER A 102 -22.72 -7.73 15.29
C SER A 102 -24.16 -8.25 15.22
N GLU A 103 -25.10 -7.38 14.81
CA GLU A 103 -26.49 -7.79 14.59
C GLU A 103 -26.61 -8.91 13.55
N GLU A 104 -25.89 -8.79 12.42
CA GLU A 104 -25.93 -9.80 11.36
C GLU A 104 -25.41 -11.16 11.85
N GLU A 105 -24.32 -11.17 12.62
CA GLU A 105 -23.76 -12.38 13.21
C GLU A 105 -24.71 -13.01 14.22
N TYR A 106 -25.31 -12.18 15.07
CA TYR A 106 -26.32 -12.62 16.03
C TYR A 106 -27.51 -13.30 15.33
N GLN A 107 -28.03 -12.70 14.25
CA GLN A 107 -29.12 -13.30 13.48
C GLN A 107 -28.70 -14.60 12.79
N ARG A 108 -27.48 -14.69 12.24
CA ARG A 108 -26.94 -15.92 11.66
C ARG A 108 -26.81 -17.04 12.69
N LEU A 109 -26.25 -16.74 13.87
CA LEU A 109 -26.10 -17.71 14.96
C LEU A 109 -27.45 -18.19 15.48
N LYS A 110 -28.42 -17.27 15.62
CA LYS A 110 -29.79 -17.59 16.00
C LYS A 110 -30.47 -18.49 14.96
N ALA A 111 -30.31 -18.19 13.67
CA ALA A 111 -30.83 -19.01 12.57
C ALA A 111 -30.19 -20.39 12.51
N ALA A 112 -28.91 -20.51 12.90
CA ALA A 112 -28.19 -21.78 12.99
C ALA A 112 -28.48 -22.60 14.27
N GLY A 113 -29.36 -22.12 15.15
CA GLY A 113 -29.72 -22.82 16.39
C GLY A 113 -28.65 -22.79 17.48
N VAL A 114 -27.68 -21.88 17.40
CA VAL A 114 -26.62 -21.75 18.41
C VAL A 114 -27.23 -21.11 19.68
N PRO A 115 -27.02 -21.68 20.87
CA PRO A 115 -27.56 -21.11 22.12
C PRO A 115 -26.80 -19.82 22.49
N ILE A 116 -27.40 -18.68 22.15
CA ILE A 116 -26.90 -17.33 22.45
C ILE A 116 -27.92 -16.56 23.32
N PRO A 117 -27.49 -15.68 24.24
CA PRO A 117 -28.39 -14.88 25.06
C PRO A 117 -29.27 -13.95 24.21
N ASN A 118 -30.46 -13.59 24.68
CA ASN A 118 -31.29 -12.60 23.99
C ASN A 118 -30.62 -11.22 23.99
N SER A 119 -30.70 -10.50 22.86
CA SER A 119 -30.20 -9.14 22.73
C SER A 119 -30.81 -8.20 23.78
N THR A 120 -29.98 -7.43 24.48
CA THR A 120 -30.42 -6.43 25.45
C THR A 120 -30.37 -5.04 24.83
N ALA A 121 -31.44 -4.26 24.98
CA ALA A 121 -31.48 -2.87 24.51
C ALA A 121 -31.15 -1.94 25.68
N THR A 122 -30.16 -1.07 25.50
CA THR A 122 -29.94 0.09 26.38
C THR A 122 -30.57 1.31 25.72
N ALA A 123 -31.48 1.97 26.42
CA ALA A 123 -32.16 3.16 25.92
C ALA A 123 -31.49 4.43 26.47
N SER A 124 -31.00 5.28 25.56
CA SER A 124 -30.75 6.70 25.82
C SER A 124 -31.81 7.52 25.08
N TRP A 125 -32.18 8.69 25.61
CA TRP A 125 -33.22 9.57 25.04
C TRP A 125 -33.01 9.91 23.56
N PHE A 126 -31.77 9.80 23.06
CA PHE A 126 -31.41 10.10 21.68
C PHE A 126 -31.08 8.87 20.82
N TRP A 127 -30.82 7.69 21.39
CA TRP A 127 -30.40 6.49 20.64
C TRP A 127 -30.76 5.19 21.37
N ARG A 128 -31.20 4.16 20.61
CA ARG A 128 -31.26 2.77 21.10
C ARG A 128 -29.96 2.06 20.71
N THR A 129 -29.22 1.55 21.69
CA THR A 129 -28.07 0.67 21.45
C THR A 129 -28.45 -0.76 21.83
N TYR A 130 -28.21 -1.70 20.93
CA TYR A 130 -28.46 -3.11 21.15
C TYR A 130 -27.14 -3.82 21.46
N ASN A 131 -27.10 -4.60 22.53
CA ASN A 131 -26.01 -5.50 22.85
C ASN A 131 -26.43 -6.92 22.48
N TYR A 132 -25.69 -7.54 21.57
CA TYR A 132 -25.98 -8.87 21.02
C TYR A 132 -25.18 -10.00 21.70
N GLY A 133 -24.49 -9.70 22.81
CA GLY A 133 -23.65 -10.63 23.55
C GLY A 133 -22.23 -10.76 22.99
N ASN A 134 -21.47 -11.68 23.59
CA ASN A 134 -20.06 -11.90 23.26
C ASN A 134 -19.82 -13.17 22.42
N ARG A 135 -18.84 -13.08 21.50
CA ARG A 135 -18.27 -14.16 20.71
C ARG A 135 -17.48 -15.11 21.61
N LYS A 136 -17.64 -16.43 21.36
CA LYS A 136 -16.78 -17.46 21.96
C LYS A 136 -15.47 -17.65 21.21
N ILE A 137 -15.51 -17.46 19.89
CA ILE A 137 -14.36 -17.53 19.00
C ILE A 137 -14.35 -16.22 18.22
N THR A 138 -13.27 -15.45 18.35
CA THR A 138 -13.10 -14.17 17.65
C THR A 138 -12.41 -14.39 16.30
N PRO A 139 -12.60 -13.49 15.33
CA PRO A 139 -11.81 -13.50 14.09
C PRO A 139 -10.30 -13.57 14.35
N GLN A 140 -9.84 -12.83 15.36
CA GLN A 140 -8.43 -12.79 15.76
C GLN A 140 -7.92 -14.16 16.23
N MET A 141 -8.69 -14.88 17.04
CA MET A 141 -8.36 -16.25 17.44
C MET A 141 -8.23 -17.18 16.23
N LEU A 142 -9.11 -17.07 15.24
CA LEU A 142 -9.03 -17.88 14.02
C LEU A 142 -7.76 -17.56 13.21
N GLN A 143 -7.44 -16.27 13.06
CA GLN A 143 -6.24 -15.82 12.36
C GLN A 143 -4.96 -16.30 13.07
N GLU A 144 -4.91 -16.25 14.41
CA GLU A 144 -3.79 -16.81 15.18
C GLU A 144 -3.63 -18.32 14.96
N GLN A 145 -4.72 -19.08 14.87
CA GLN A 145 -4.65 -20.52 14.58
C GLN A 145 -4.13 -20.78 13.17
N ILE A 146 -4.54 -19.98 12.17
CA ILE A 146 -3.98 -20.05 10.82
C ILE A 146 -2.47 -19.81 10.87
N ILE A 147 -2.02 -18.77 11.59
CA ILE A 147 -0.60 -18.46 11.75
C ILE A 147 0.15 -19.65 12.37
N LYS A 148 -0.34 -20.18 13.50
CA LYS A 148 0.24 -21.34 14.20
C LYS A 148 0.30 -22.60 13.33
N GLN A 149 -0.74 -22.85 12.54
CA GLN A 149 -0.83 -24.03 11.68
C GLN A 149 0.13 -23.99 10.48
N PHE A 150 0.29 -22.81 9.88
CA PHE A 150 0.99 -22.68 8.60
C PHE A 150 2.44 -22.16 8.73
N ARG A 151 2.80 -21.43 9.80
CA ARG A 151 4.18 -20.97 10.04
C ARG A 151 4.99 -21.98 10.86
N LYS A 152 5.27 -23.16 10.26
CA LYS A 152 5.90 -24.30 10.94
C LYS A 152 7.37 -24.09 11.32
N ASP A 153 8.09 -23.25 10.59
CA ASP A 153 9.51 -22.96 10.82
C ASP A 153 9.75 -21.88 11.91
N GLY A 154 8.68 -21.48 12.60
CA GLY A 154 8.67 -20.39 13.58
C GLY A 154 7.57 -19.38 13.28
N ILE A 155 6.92 -18.89 14.33
CA ILE A 155 5.80 -17.93 14.21
C ILE A 155 6.25 -16.62 13.58
N ILE A 156 7.40 -16.11 13.98
CA ILE A 156 7.98 -14.88 13.42
C ILE A 156 8.65 -15.25 12.07
N PRO A 157 8.27 -14.60 10.95
CA PRO A 157 8.89 -14.85 9.66
C PRO A 157 10.37 -14.45 9.67
N THR A 158 11.21 -15.02 8.82
CA THR A 158 12.62 -14.59 8.68
C THR A 158 12.81 -13.38 7.76
N GLN A 159 11.82 -13.09 6.91
CA GLN A 159 11.80 -11.97 5.98
C GLN A 159 10.39 -11.38 5.85
N VAL A 160 10.31 -10.06 5.73
CA VAL A 160 9.05 -9.35 5.46
C VAL A 160 9.16 -8.57 4.16
N ASN A 161 8.21 -8.77 3.25
CA ASN A 161 8.08 -7.99 2.02
C ASN A 161 6.92 -7.01 2.18
N LEU A 162 7.13 -5.75 1.81
CA LEU A 162 6.14 -4.69 1.95
C LEU A 162 5.84 -4.11 0.58
N VAL A 163 4.57 -4.01 0.24
CA VAL A 163 4.10 -3.35 -0.99
C VAL A 163 3.06 -2.32 -0.61
N GLY A 164 3.18 -1.10 -1.14
CA GLY A 164 2.16 -0.10 -0.85
C GLY A 164 2.15 1.06 -1.80
N TRP A 165 0.95 1.64 -1.96
CA TRP A 165 0.70 2.81 -2.79
C TRP A 165 0.26 3.99 -1.93
N SER A 166 0.65 5.22 -2.28
CA SER A 166 0.18 6.43 -1.59
C SER A 166 0.53 6.41 -0.10
N ARG A 167 -0.43 6.65 0.80
CA ARG A 167 -0.27 6.46 2.25
C ARG A 167 0.09 5.02 2.61
N GLY A 168 -0.34 4.01 1.85
CA GLY A 168 0.10 2.63 2.05
C GLY A 168 1.60 2.43 1.76
N GLY A 169 2.15 3.16 0.80
CA GLY A 169 3.60 3.22 0.58
C GLY A 169 4.34 3.83 1.76
N VAL A 170 3.76 4.85 2.41
CA VAL A 170 4.29 5.41 3.66
C VAL A 170 4.13 4.44 4.83
N SER A 171 3.03 3.70 4.92
CA SER A 171 2.84 2.63 5.91
C SER A 171 3.91 1.55 5.80
N CYS A 172 4.44 1.28 4.60
CA CYS A 172 5.61 0.41 4.45
C CYS A 172 6.85 0.97 5.18
N HIS A 173 7.10 2.29 5.08
CA HIS A 173 8.20 2.94 5.81
C HIS A 173 7.97 2.87 7.33
N MET A 174 6.75 3.16 7.76
CA MET A 174 6.37 3.13 9.18
C MET A 174 6.55 1.74 9.78
N LEU A 175 6.06 0.69 9.10
CA LEU A 175 6.22 -0.68 9.55
C LEU A 175 7.68 -1.11 9.57
N ALA A 176 8.46 -0.79 8.54
CA ALA A 176 9.89 -1.11 8.53
C ALA A 176 10.63 -0.51 9.73
N ASN A 177 10.32 0.74 10.10
CA ASN A 177 10.90 1.37 11.30
C ASN A 177 10.34 0.78 12.61
N ALA A 178 9.05 0.44 12.67
CA ALA A 178 8.47 -0.22 13.83
C ALA A 178 9.11 -1.59 14.09
N LEU A 179 9.38 -2.37 13.03
CA LEU A 179 10.10 -3.63 13.14
C LEU A 179 11.52 -3.43 13.67
N LEU A 180 12.22 -2.39 13.22
CA LEU A 180 13.57 -2.07 13.71
C LEU A 180 13.58 -1.64 15.18
N GLY A 181 12.53 -0.93 15.61
CA GLY A 181 12.36 -0.49 17.00
C GLY A 181 11.92 -1.60 17.96
N ASP A 182 11.37 -2.69 17.46
CA ASP A 182 10.90 -3.82 18.26
C ASP A 182 12.04 -4.81 18.58
N SER A 183 12.22 -5.13 19.87
CA SER A 183 13.34 -5.97 20.33
C SER A 183 13.33 -7.39 19.75
N GLU A 184 12.16 -7.94 19.45
CA GLU A 184 11.98 -9.29 18.90
C GLU A 184 12.14 -9.27 17.37
N LEU A 185 11.74 -8.17 16.72
CA LEU A 185 11.62 -8.09 15.26
C LEU A 185 12.76 -7.32 14.57
N LYS A 186 13.63 -6.63 15.31
CA LYS A 186 14.71 -5.78 14.75
C LYS A 186 15.69 -6.49 13.82
N LYS A 187 15.76 -7.83 13.88
CA LYS A 187 16.64 -8.65 13.03
C LYS A 187 16.01 -9.03 11.69
N LEU A 188 14.72 -8.73 11.48
CA LEU A 188 14.02 -9.12 10.26
C LEU A 188 14.56 -8.38 9.04
N ALA A 189 14.82 -9.12 7.97
CA ALA A 189 15.13 -8.53 6.68
C ALA A 189 13.85 -7.99 6.04
N VAL A 190 13.86 -6.73 5.61
CA VAL A 190 12.71 -6.07 4.98
C VAL A 190 13.02 -5.70 3.54
N ASN A 191 12.11 -6.03 2.62
CA ASN A 191 12.13 -5.51 1.24
C ASN A 191 10.89 -4.65 1.01
N ILE A 192 11.02 -3.54 0.28
CA ILE A 192 9.92 -2.61 0.04
C ILE A 192 9.77 -2.35 -1.46
N PHE A 193 8.54 -2.50 -1.97
CA PHE A 193 8.10 -1.99 -3.26
C PHE A 193 7.06 -0.89 -3.04
N ALA A 194 7.46 0.37 -3.20
CA ALA A 194 6.62 1.53 -2.96
C ALA A 194 6.16 2.17 -4.27
N ILE A 195 4.87 2.52 -4.35
CA ILE A 195 4.28 3.19 -5.49
C ILE A 195 3.83 4.57 -5.03
N ASP A 196 4.53 5.60 -5.49
CA ASP A 196 4.26 7.01 -5.22
C ASP A 196 3.88 7.30 -3.76
N PRO A 197 4.76 7.00 -2.77
CA PRO A 197 4.45 7.13 -1.36
C PRO A 197 4.17 8.60 -0.99
N VAL A 198 2.98 8.89 -0.46
CA VAL A 198 2.51 10.25 -0.14
C VAL A 198 1.96 10.27 1.30
N PRO A 199 2.58 11.01 2.23
CA PRO A 199 2.13 11.07 3.63
C PRO A 199 0.99 12.09 3.86
N GLY A 200 0.78 13.00 2.92
CA GLY A 200 -0.13 14.14 3.09
C GLY A 200 0.52 15.32 3.81
N ILE A 201 -0.22 16.43 3.89
CA ILE A 201 0.28 17.71 4.41
C ILE A 201 0.67 17.55 5.90
N GLY A 202 1.90 17.95 6.22
CA GLY A 202 2.41 18.00 7.60
C GLY A 202 2.91 16.68 8.20
N ASN A 203 2.87 15.57 7.47
CA ASN A 203 3.18 14.24 8.01
C ASN A 203 4.58 13.71 7.61
N PHE A 204 5.63 14.52 7.80
CA PHE A 204 7.01 14.18 7.39
C PHE A 204 7.90 13.74 8.56
N ASP A 205 7.31 13.10 9.57
CA ASP A 205 8.03 12.55 10.72
C ASP A 205 9.07 11.52 10.31
N HIS A 206 10.12 11.36 11.13
CA HIS A 206 11.27 10.51 10.83
C HIS A 206 10.90 9.10 10.34
N HIS A 207 9.97 8.43 11.02
CA HIS A 207 9.55 7.06 10.73
C HIS A 207 8.76 6.92 9.40
N ARG A 208 8.36 8.03 8.78
CA ARG A 208 7.65 8.09 7.49
C ARG A 208 8.58 8.40 6.32
N VAL A 209 9.75 8.99 6.61
CA VAL A 209 10.65 9.53 5.58
C VAL A 209 12.07 8.98 5.63
N GLN A 210 12.39 8.11 6.59
CA GLN A 210 13.69 7.45 6.69
C GLN A 210 13.52 5.94 6.81
N LEU A 211 14.52 5.19 6.36
CA LEU A 211 14.56 3.73 6.45
C LEU A 211 15.87 3.29 7.09
N GLY A 212 15.77 2.42 8.09
CA GLY A 212 16.91 1.88 8.81
C GLY A 212 17.57 0.66 8.13
N GLU A 213 18.57 0.10 8.81
CA GLU A 213 19.45 -0.96 8.28
C GLU A 213 18.77 -2.32 8.03
N ASN A 214 17.59 -2.54 8.61
CA ASN A 214 16.81 -3.75 8.38
C ASN A 214 16.24 -3.82 6.95
N VAL A 215 16.09 -2.68 6.27
CA VAL A 215 15.66 -2.62 4.87
C VAL A 215 16.80 -3.01 3.95
N LYS A 216 16.67 -4.13 3.25
CA LYS A 216 17.69 -4.71 2.36
C LYS A 216 17.53 -4.24 0.92
N GLN A 217 16.29 -4.00 0.50
CA GLN A 217 16.01 -3.43 -0.81
C GLN A 217 14.81 -2.50 -0.75
N TYR A 218 14.93 -1.36 -1.44
CA TYR A 218 13.85 -0.42 -1.69
C TYR A 218 13.72 -0.19 -3.20
N VAL A 219 12.54 -0.47 -3.74
CA VAL A 219 12.19 -0.17 -5.13
C VAL A 219 11.01 0.80 -5.10
N GLY A 220 11.17 1.97 -5.71
CA GLY A 220 10.15 3.01 -5.71
C GLY A 220 9.80 3.48 -7.12
N PHE A 221 8.51 3.55 -7.45
CA PHE A 221 8.02 4.18 -8.68
C PHE A 221 7.27 5.47 -8.36
N PHE A 222 7.60 6.57 -9.04
CA PHE A 222 7.12 7.92 -8.70
C PHE A 222 6.42 8.59 -9.88
N SER A 223 5.24 9.15 -9.61
CA SER A 223 4.37 9.78 -10.61
C SER A 223 4.93 11.12 -11.11
N ARG A 224 5.31 11.23 -12.37
CA ARG A 224 5.94 12.46 -12.88
C ARG A 224 4.97 13.62 -13.03
N ASP A 225 3.71 13.33 -13.36
CA ASP A 225 2.74 14.32 -13.85
C ASP A 225 1.65 14.66 -12.82
N GLU A 226 1.79 14.19 -11.58
CA GLU A 226 0.92 14.60 -10.46
C GLU A 226 1.19 16.04 -10.00
N ARG A 227 0.12 16.81 -9.71
CA ARG A 227 0.20 18.22 -9.25
C ARG A 227 -0.82 18.57 -8.17
N SER A 228 -1.56 17.61 -7.63
CA SER A 228 -2.56 17.87 -6.58
C SER A 228 -1.87 18.40 -5.32
N LYS A 229 -2.39 19.49 -4.76
CA LYS A 229 -1.86 20.03 -3.51
C LYS A 229 -1.98 18.98 -2.40
N GLY A 230 -0.89 18.72 -1.69
CA GLY A 230 -0.80 17.70 -0.65
C GLY A 230 -0.34 16.32 -1.13
N PHE A 231 -0.01 16.17 -2.42
CA PHE A 231 0.52 14.93 -3.01
C PHE A 231 2.04 14.96 -3.18
N SER A 232 2.74 15.65 -2.27
CA SER A 232 4.20 15.62 -2.18
C SER A 232 4.64 14.21 -1.82
N CYS A 233 5.36 13.56 -2.74
CA CYS A 233 5.84 12.20 -2.55
C CYS A 233 7.12 12.17 -1.71
N VAL A 234 7.41 11.02 -1.11
CA VAL A 234 8.58 10.82 -0.25
C VAL A 234 9.56 9.86 -0.91
N ILE A 235 10.76 10.33 -1.23
CA ILE A 235 11.92 9.47 -1.44
C ILE A 235 12.61 9.34 -0.08
N PRO A 236 12.58 8.15 0.55
CA PRO A 236 13.10 8.02 1.89
C PRO A 236 14.63 8.15 1.91
N LYS A 237 15.15 8.76 2.97
CA LYS A 237 16.58 8.63 3.29
C LYS A 237 16.83 7.21 3.77
N THR A 238 17.65 6.46 3.03
CA THR A 238 17.93 5.05 3.32
C THR A 238 19.26 4.87 4.04
N HIS A 239 19.40 3.78 4.79
CA HIS A 239 20.68 3.36 5.32
C HIS A 239 21.65 2.98 4.19
N ALA A 240 22.96 3.17 4.39
CA ALA A 240 23.96 2.96 3.35
C ALA A 240 24.02 1.51 2.81
N SER A 241 23.58 0.53 3.61
CA SER A 241 23.50 -0.88 3.19
C SER A 241 22.26 -1.22 2.36
N THR A 242 21.30 -0.30 2.24
CA THR A 242 20.04 -0.55 1.53
C THR A 242 20.27 -0.39 0.03
N ARG A 243 19.95 -1.43 -0.75
CA ARG A 243 19.91 -1.30 -2.21
C ARG A 243 18.65 -0.52 -2.62
N CYS A 244 18.83 0.72 -3.02
CA CYS A 244 17.74 1.63 -3.36
C CYS A 244 17.69 1.86 -4.86
N HIS A 245 16.51 1.69 -5.46
CA HIS A 245 16.26 1.93 -6.88
C HIS A 245 14.98 2.75 -7.02
N VAL A 246 15.09 3.94 -7.60
CA VAL A 246 13.99 4.88 -7.72
C VAL A 246 13.76 5.24 -9.18
N TYR A 247 12.54 5.02 -9.66
CA TYR A 247 12.15 5.19 -11.05
C TYR A 247 11.02 6.22 -11.15
N PRO A 248 11.13 7.23 -12.03
CA PRO A 248 9.96 8.00 -12.41
C PRO A 248 9.03 7.15 -13.29
N MET A 249 7.79 7.60 -13.46
CA MET A 249 6.85 7.05 -14.43
C MET A 249 5.87 8.15 -14.90
N PRO A 250 5.59 8.31 -16.21
CA PRO A 250 4.58 9.23 -16.69
C PRO A 250 3.19 8.95 -16.11
N GLY A 251 2.40 10.01 -15.95
CA GLY A 251 1.04 9.94 -15.42
C GLY A 251 0.89 10.54 -14.03
N ARG A 252 -0.33 10.45 -13.51
CA ARG A 252 -0.73 10.94 -12.18
C ARG A 252 -0.68 9.84 -11.13
N HIS A 253 -0.96 10.21 -9.88
CA HIS A 253 -0.85 9.33 -8.72
C HIS A 253 -1.50 7.95 -8.91
N ALA A 254 -2.73 7.89 -9.43
CA ALA A 254 -3.45 6.63 -9.64
C ALA A 254 -3.09 5.93 -10.97
N THR A 255 -2.43 6.63 -11.91
CA THR A 255 -2.03 6.05 -13.20
C THR A 255 -1.05 4.89 -13.00
N LEU A 256 -0.16 5.03 -12.01
CA LEU A 256 0.84 4.01 -11.67
C LEU A 256 0.24 2.73 -11.09
N VAL A 257 -1.00 2.77 -10.57
CA VAL A 257 -1.69 1.61 -9.99
C VAL A 257 -2.87 1.12 -10.83
N GLY A 258 -2.91 1.47 -12.12
CA GLY A 258 -3.86 0.90 -13.07
C GLY A 258 -5.04 1.82 -13.43
N ASN A 259 -5.01 3.10 -13.09
CA ASN A 259 -5.97 4.05 -13.64
C ASN A 259 -5.52 4.52 -15.04
N ALA A 260 -6.19 4.05 -16.08
CA ALA A 260 -5.82 4.35 -17.47
C ALA A 260 -6.61 5.52 -18.08
N ALA A 261 -7.37 6.28 -17.29
CA ALA A 261 -8.15 7.39 -17.81
C ALA A 261 -7.25 8.51 -18.37
N ALA A 262 -7.79 9.30 -19.30
CA ALA A 262 -7.06 10.43 -19.89
C ALA A 262 -6.63 11.49 -18.85
N ASP A 263 -7.40 11.63 -17.76
CA ASP A 263 -7.09 12.52 -16.63
C ASP A 263 -6.40 11.80 -15.45
N GLY A 264 -6.20 10.48 -15.56
CA GLY A 264 -5.63 9.64 -14.52
C GLY A 264 -6.50 9.44 -13.27
N ALA A 265 -7.81 9.73 -13.31
CA ALA A 265 -8.69 9.63 -12.15
C ALA A 265 -9.92 8.74 -12.36
N ALA A 266 -10.62 8.84 -13.49
CA ALA A 266 -11.77 7.99 -13.77
C ALA A 266 -12.09 7.95 -15.27
N GLY A 267 -12.46 6.79 -15.79
CA GLY A 267 -12.87 6.63 -17.18
C GLY A 267 -12.24 5.44 -17.90
N GLY A 268 -12.26 5.49 -19.22
CA GLY A 268 -11.84 4.38 -20.08
C GLY A 268 -10.34 4.11 -20.11
N LYS A 269 -9.95 3.06 -20.82
CA LYS A 269 -8.56 2.63 -21.01
C LYS A 269 -7.86 3.46 -22.10
N VAL A 270 -7.26 4.59 -21.73
CA VAL A 270 -6.57 5.52 -22.64
C VAL A 270 -5.04 5.44 -22.51
N LEU A 271 -4.52 5.42 -21.28
CA LEU A 271 -3.10 5.51 -20.96
C LEU A 271 -2.71 4.42 -19.94
N ALA A 272 -2.64 3.17 -20.40
CA ALA A 272 -2.55 1.98 -19.54
C ALA A 272 -1.12 1.55 -19.21
N GLU A 273 -0.16 1.97 -20.02
CA GLU A 273 1.22 1.51 -20.03
C GLU A 273 1.97 1.77 -18.71
N PRO A 274 1.82 2.92 -18.03
CA PRO A 274 2.45 3.15 -16.73
C PRO A 274 2.10 2.06 -15.71
N GLY A 275 0.80 1.79 -15.53
CA GLY A 275 0.32 0.79 -14.58
C GLY A 275 0.76 -0.63 -14.95
N LEU A 276 0.84 -0.96 -16.24
CA LEU A 276 1.34 -2.27 -16.70
C LEU A 276 2.83 -2.47 -16.41
N ILE A 277 3.65 -1.45 -16.64
CA ILE A 277 5.10 -1.51 -16.36
C ILE A 277 5.33 -1.62 -14.85
N VAL A 278 4.68 -0.78 -14.04
CA VAL A 278 4.83 -0.82 -12.58
C VAL A 278 4.35 -2.16 -12.02
N ARG A 279 3.22 -2.69 -12.52
CA ARG A 279 2.72 -4.02 -12.13
C ARG A 279 3.72 -5.13 -12.43
N HIS A 280 4.26 -5.15 -13.64
CA HIS A 280 5.23 -6.16 -14.03
C HIS A 280 6.44 -6.16 -13.09
N PHE A 281 7.01 -4.99 -12.79
CA PHE A 281 8.16 -4.93 -11.89
C PHE A 281 7.83 -5.22 -10.43
N ALA A 282 6.60 -4.93 -9.97
CA ALA A 282 6.14 -5.37 -8.66
C ALA A 282 6.10 -6.91 -8.60
N GLU A 283 5.53 -7.55 -9.61
CA GLU A 283 5.46 -9.02 -9.74
C GLU A 283 6.87 -9.64 -9.78
N VAL A 284 7.79 -9.11 -10.60
CA VAL A 284 9.18 -9.58 -10.70
C VAL A 284 9.91 -9.44 -9.35
N CYS A 285 9.78 -8.29 -8.69
CA CYS A 285 10.41 -8.07 -7.39
C CYS A 285 9.87 -9.03 -6.33
N LEU A 286 8.55 -9.17 -6.24
CA LEU A 286 7.90 -10.08 -5.28
C LEU A 286 8.30 -11.53 -5.50
N THR A 287 8.31 -12.01 -6.74
CA THR A 287 8.76 -13.37 -7.07
C THR A 287 10.23 -13.59 -6.70
N ARG A 288 11.10 -12.63 -7.00
CA ARG A 288 12.52 -12.66 -6.58
C ARG A 288 12.66 -12.67 -5.06
N TRP A 289 11.78 -12.00 -4.33
CA TRP A 289 11.74 -12.01 -2.86
C TRP A 289 11.03 -13.23 -2.27
N GLY A 290 10.67 -14.23 -3.10
CA GLY A 290 10.16 -15.52 -2.68
C GLY A 290 8.64 -15.66 -2.62
N VAL A 291 7.89 -14.67 -3.12
CA VAL A 291 6.42 -14.73 -3.20
C VAL A 291 5.98 -15.56 -4.41
N LYS A 292 4.98 -16.42 -4.21
CA LYS A 292 4.35 -17.19 -5.29
C LYS A 292 3.10 -16.46 -5.76
N LEU A 293 3.18 -15.85 -6.94
CA LEU A 293 2.07 -15.12 -7.56
C LEU A 293 1.45 -15.95 -8.68
N GLN A 294 0.15 -15.80 -8.88
CA GLN A 294 -0.58 -16.25 -10.07
C GLN A 294 -0.98 -15.06 -10.95
N LYS A 295 -1.39 -15.32 -12.20
CA LYS A 295 -1.89 -14.29 -13.13
C LYS A 295 -0.91 -13.10 -13.33
N MET A 296 0.39 -13.36 -13.27
CA MET A 296 1.41 -12.37 -13.58
C MET A 296 1.32 -11.93 -15.05
N LEU A 297 1.70 -10.67 -15.32
CA LEU A 297 1.74 -10.14 -16.68
C LEU A 297 2.81 -10.81 -17.54
N ASN A 298 3.95 -11.18 -16.93
CA ASN A 298 5.09 -11.83 -17.60
C ASN A 298 5.56 -11.08 -18.87
N LEU A 299 5.64 -9.75 -18.79
CA LEU A 299 6.10 -8.92 -19.91
C LEU A 299 7.55 -9.26 -20.28
N GLY A 300 7.81 -9.44 -21.57
CA GLY A 300 9.18 -9.58 -22.08
C GLY A 300 9.81 -8.22 -22.40
N GLU A 301 11.10 -8.24 -22.76
CA GLU A 301 11.81 -7.01 -23.16
C GLU A 301 11.14 -6.28 -24.33
N ARG A 302 10.57 -7.03 -25.29
CA ARG A 302 9.86 -6.45 -26.43
C ARG A 302 8.59 -5.71 -26.01
N ASP A 303 7.83 -6.27 -25.06
CA ASP A 303 6.61 -5.63 -24.53
C ASP A 303 6.98 -4.35 -23.78
N LEU A 304 8.01 -4.42 -22.93
CA LEU A 304 8.52 -3.26 -22.20
C LEU A 304 9.01 -2.16 -23.15
N GLN A 305 9.78 -2.52 -24.18
CA GLN A 305 10.24 -1.58 -25.20
C GLN A 305 9.05 -0.92 -25.93
N ALA A 306 8.05 -1.71 -26.33
CA ALA A 306 6.85 -1.20 -26.99
C ALA A 306 6.07 -0.23 -26.08
N TYR A 307 5.88 -0.57 -24.80
CA TYR A 307 5.23 0.32 -23.84
C TYR A 307 6.00 1.61 -23.63
N HIS A 308 7.33 1.58 -23.57
CA HIS A 308 8.14 2.81 -23.48
C HIS A 308 8.06 3.67 -24.74
N GLN A 309 7.94 3.08 -25.93
CA GLN A 309 7.69 3.84 -27.15
C GLN A 309 6.32 4.53 -27.11
N VAL A 310 5.30 3.87 -26.57
CA VAL A 310 3.98 4.47 -26.34
C VAL A 310 4.07 5.61 -25.32
N LEU A 311 4.78 5.42 -24.20
CA LEU A 311 5.01 6.48 -23.22
C LEU A 311 5.64 7.73 -23.84
N ALA A 312 6.65 7.55 -24.70
CA ALA A 312 7.33 8.65 -25.38
C ALA A 312 6.41 9.34 -26.42
N ARG A 313 5.63 8.57 -27.18
CA ARG A 313 4.65 9.11 -28.14
C ARG A 313 3.58 9.94 -27.46
N ASP A 314 3.07 9.45 -26.33
CA ASP A 314 1.93 10.03 -25.62
C ASP A 314 2.36 10.98 -24.49
N ASP A 315 3.64 11.39 -24.43
CA ASP A 315 4.20 12.23 -23.36
C ASP A 315 3.39 13.52 -23.14
N SER A 316 2.92 14.16 -24.21
CA SER A 316 2.09 15.37 -24.14
C SER A 316 0.73 15.14 -23.47
N LYS A 317 0.16 13.93 -23.60
CA LYS A 317 -1.09 13.56 -22.91
C LYS A 317 -0.87 13.42 -21.41
N TYR A 318 0.25 12.85 -21.00
CA TYR A 318 0.63 12.78 -19.58
C TYR A 318 0.92 14.17 -19.01
N GLN A 319 1.61 15.03 -19.75
CA GLN A 319 1.82 16.42 -19.33
C GLN A 319 0.51 17.20 -19.18
N ALA A 320 -0.49 16.94 -20.04
CA ALA A 320 -1.82 17.54 -19.92
C ALA A 320 -2.51 17.16 -18.59
N MET A 321 -2.19 16.00 -18.00
CA MET A 321 -2.74 15.63 -16.69
C MET A 321 -2.36 16.60 -15.56
N ARG A 322 -1.28 17.39 -15.71
CA ARG A 322 -0.79 18.33 -14.70
C ARG A 322 -1.80 19.45 -14.35
N THR A 323 -2.82 19.66 -15.18
CA THR A 323 -3.91 20.62 -14.91
C THR A 323 -5.03 20.06 -14.04
N HIS A 324 -5.01 18.76 -13.75
CA HIS A 324 -6.02 18.09 -12.93
C HIS A 324 -5.56 17.95 -11.47
N SER A 325 -6.51 17.98 -10.53
CA SER A 325 -6.22 17.82 -9.09
C SER A 325 -7.26 16.94 -8.40
N TYR A 326 -6.81 16.09 -7.48
CA TYR A 326 -7.66 15.33 -6.56
C TYR A 326 -8.16 16.18 -5.38
N THR A 327 -7.50 17.31 -5.08
CA THR A 327 -7.81 18.18 -3.94
C THR A 327 -8.43 19.50 -4.37
N VAL A 328 -8.89 19.60 -5.63
CA VAL A 328 -9.41 20.82 -6.29
C VAL A 328 -8.34 21.90 -6.50
N LEU A 329 -7.25 21.89 -5.72
CA LEU A 329 -6.11 22.79 -5.83
C LEU A 329 -4.90 22.06 -6.43
N THR A 330 -4.27 22.65 -7.43
CA THR A 330 -2.95 22.21 -7.89
C THR A 330 -1.85 22.94 -7.13
N GLU A 331 -0.65 22.38 -7.08
CA GLU A 331 0.53 23.07 -6.59
C GLU A 331 0.81 24.30 -7.47
N SER A 332 0.98 25.45 -6.81
CA SER A 332 1.09 26.76 -7.45
C SER A 332 2.54 27.16 -7.76
N GLU A 333 3.53 26.37 -7.35
CA GLU A 333 4.95 26.69 -7.54
C GLU A 333 5.41 26.33 -8.96
N LYS A 334 5.13 27.23 -9.91
CA LYS A 334 5.69 27.20 -11.28
C LYS A 334 5.44 25.91 -12.07
N GLY A 335 4.40 25.14 -11.72
CA GLY A 335 4.09 23.87 -12.37
C GLY A 335 5.02 22.72 -12.00
N GLU A 336 5.81 22.86 -10.92
CA GLU A 336 6.60 21.78 -10.34
C GLU A 336 5.76 20.92 -9.40
N ARG A 337 6.15 19.64 -9.28
CA ARG A 337 5.65 18.76 -8.23
C ARG A 337 6.56 18.88 -7.02
N ALA A 338 5.99 18.92 -5.82
CA ALA A 338 6.75 18.83 -4.58
C ALA A 338 7.19 17.39 -4.31
N VAL A 339 8.40 17.24 -3.81
CA VAL A 339 8.94 15.96 -3.34
C VAL A 339 9.71 16.18 -2.06
N SER A 340 9.72 15.16 -1.23
CA SER A 340 10.44 15.11 0.03
C SER A 340 11.60 14.13 -0.11
N LEU A 341 12.84 14.63 0.04
CA LEU A 341 14.06 13.85 0.14
C LEU A 341 14.38 13.65 1.62
N GLY A 342 13.92 12.54 2.20
CA GLY A 342 13.91 12.41 3.65
C GLY A 342 13.03 13.49 4.29
N SER A 343 13.58 14.34 5.16
CA SER A 343 12.83 15.46 5.75
C SER A 343 12.93 16.78 4.98
N GLN A 344 13.68 16.82 3.87
CA GLN A 344 13.92 18.04 3.09
C GLN A 344 12.96 18.14 1.91
N GLY A 345 12.27 19.26 1.76
CA GLY A 345 11.45 19.55 0.58
C GLY A 345 12.30 19.97 -0.61
N ALA A 346 11.93 19.53 -1.81
CA ALA A 346 12.54 19.91 -3.08
C ALA A 346 11.50 19.94 -4.20
N GLY A 347 11.84 20.58 -5.32
CA GLY A 347 11.09 20.43 -6.57
C GLY A 347 11.44 19.12 -7.26
N PHE A 348 10.46 18.46 -7.86
CA PHE A 348 10.61 17.15 -8.50
C PHE A 348 11.69 17.14 -9.59
N SER A 349 11.82 18.23 -10.37
CA SER A 349 12.87 18.37 -11.38
C SER A 349 14.28 18.58 -10.83
N ALA A 350 14.41 18.99 -9.57
CA ALA A 350 15.70 19.18 -8.92
C ALA A 350 16.31 17.86 -8.42
N VAL A 351 15.52 16.79 -8.33
CA VAL A 351 15.98 15.49 -7.83
C VAL A 351 16.68 14.71 -8.94
N LYS A 352 18.02 14.61 -8.84
CA LYS A 352 18.92 13.99 -9.84
C LYS A 352 20.05 13.18 -9.16
N GLY A 353 20.68 12.28 -9.91
CA GLY A 353 21.84 11.48 -9.46
C GLY A 353 21.52 10.39 -8.43
N GLY A 354 22.57 9.77 -7.86
CA GLY A 354 22.46 8.79 -6.78
C GLY A 354 21.79 7.47 -7.18
N THR A 355 20.79 7.05 -6.40
CA THR A 355 20.01 5.80 -6.55
C THR A 355 18.86 5.91 -7.56
N LEU A 356 18.77 7.04 -8.26
CA LEU A 356 17.76 7.32 -9.28
C LEU A 356 18.12 6.63 -10.61
N MET A 357 17.10 6.08 -11.24
CA MET A 357 17.17 5.45 -12.55
C MET A 357 16.06 6.04 -13.43
N PRO A 358 16.38 6.95 -14.38
CA PRO A 358 17.73 7.32 -14.83
C PRO A 358 18.43 8.35 -13.92
N PRO A 359 19.78 8.45 -13.97
CA PRO A 359 20.54 9.46 -13.23
C PRO A 359 20.17 10.91 -13.56
N ALA A 360 19.58 11.14 -14.74
CA ALA A 360 19.06 12.44 -15.19
C ALA A 360 17.98 13.02 -14.26
N GLY A 361 17.34 12.18 -13.43
CA GLY A 361 16.43 12.57 -12.37
C GLY A 361 14.97 12.25 -12.64
N LEU A 362 14.11 12.59 -11.67
CA LEU A 362 12.70 12.19 -11.68
C LEU A 362 11.86 12.87 -12.78
N ALA A 363 12.21 14.10 -13.17
CA ALA A 363 11.49 14.78 -14.25
C ALA A 363 11.96 14.36 -15.66
N ALA A 364 12.97 13.51 -15.78
CA ALA A 364 13.53 13.13 -17.07
C ALA A 364 12.53 12.31 -17.91
N PRO A 365 12.53 12.47 -19.25
CA PRO A 365 11.84 11.55 -20.14
C PRO A 365 12.33 10.12 -19.93
N ILE A 366 11.41 9.16 -19.93
CA ILE A 366 11.75 7.74 -19.79
C ILE A 366 11.86 7.14 -21.17
N THR A 367 13.06 6.72 -21.54
CA THR A 367 13.34 6.03 -22.80
C THR A 367 13.88 4.64 -22.50
N TRP A 368 13.41 3.65 -23.26
CA TRP A 368 13.93 2.29 -23.13
C TRP A 368 15.36 2.22 -23.66
N GLN A 369 16.24 1.64 -22.87
CA GLN A 369 17.63 1.35 -23.19
C GLN A 369 17.93 -0.08 -22.72
N ALA A 370 19.00 -0.70 -23.23
CA ALA A 370 19.37 -2.05 -22.84
C ALA A 370 19.58 -2.20 -21.31
N SER A 371 20.07 -1.13 -20.67
CA SER A 371 20.29 -1.03 -19.21
C SER A 371 19.06 -0.62 -18.41
N SER A 372 17.93 -0.27 -19.05
CA SER A 372 16.71 0.12 -18.34
C SER A 372 16.27 -1.00 -17.40
N TYR A 373 16.06 -0.64 -16.13
CA TYR A 373 15.60 -1.54 -15.06
C TYR A 373 16.49 -2.75 -14.79
N GLN A 374 17.76 -2.75 -15.20
CA GLN A 374 18.65 -3.91 -15.08
C GLN A 374 18.71 -4.50 -13.65
N GLU A 375 18.63 -3.64 -12.62
CA GLU A 375 18.66 -4.04 -11.21
C GLU A 375 17.38 -4.77 -10.72
N ILE A 376 16.29 -4.66 -11.48
CA ILE A 376 14.97 -5.21 -11.12
C ILE A 376 14.32 -6.03 -12.24
N ARG A 377 15.06 -6.30 -13.32
CA ARG A 377 14.67 -7.19 -14.42
C ARG A 377 15.06 -8.63 -14.17
#